data_AF-A0A845ZCS6-F1
#
_entry.id   AF-A0A845ZCS6-F1
#
_cell.length_a   1.000
_cell.length_b   1.000
_cell.length_c   1.000
_cell.angle_alpha   90.00
_cell.angle_beta   90.00
_cell.angle_gamma   90.00
#
_symmetry.space_group_name_H-M   'P 1'
#
loop_
_entity.id
_entity.type
_entity.pdbx_description
1 polymer ?
#
loop_
_entity_poly.entity_id
_entity_poly.type
_entity_poly.pdbx_seq_one_letter_code
_entity_poly.pdbx_strand_id
1 'polypeptide(L)'
;MIEDRLLEQGCQELKNLIENARQNQREDGLKNALAAFYLKKSETATNNSVEFFHKSFGEFLCAKRMVENLEDLTEKTERRGQVNYFVSDKELERQVYDLFGYGLLTVEVAGYLMALLVKSEVKLEVLFKRLHKFYLDWCDGKFIDEMEEALSKKVRQLWKWGIESGQLQVDIYTGLNVMILLFELHSYGQSQEELREQLHFYPCGQPDSENFDNTRLLRMMGYSQCLVGGAFVKIVGIFLNCANLSDADLSGANLSDADLRGWYL
;
A
#
# COMPACT_ATOMS: atom_id res chain seq x y z
N MET A 1 22.00 -24.43 1.89
CA MET A 1 21.87 -23.21 1.05
C MET A 1 20.47 -23.12 0.47
N ILE A 2 20.07 -21.97 -0.12
CA ILE A 2 18.80 -21.86 -0.88
C ILE A 2 18.70 -22.99 -1.92
N GLU A 3 19.82 -23.30 -2.58
CA GLU A 3 19.94 -24.40 -3.56
C GLU A 3 19.51 -25.77 -3.02
N ASP A 4 19.86 -26.10 -1.77
CA ASP A 4 19.50 -27.40 -1.19
C ASP A 4 17.99 -27.48 -0.90
N ARG A 5 17.40 -26.37 -0.43
CA ARG A 5 15.94 -26.25 -0.22
C ARG A 5 15.17 -26.32 -1.54
N LEU A 6 15.77 -25.85 -2.64
CA LEU A 6 15.19 -25.91 -3.99
C LEU A 6 15.18 -27.33 -4.57
N LEU A 7 16.19 -28.15 -4.25
CA LEU A 7 16.25 -29.56 -4.65
C LEU A 7 15.28 -30.44 -3.84
N GLU A 8 14.93 -30.04 -2.62
CA GLU A 8 13.97 -30.74 -1.75
C GLU A 8 12.51 -30.48 -2.15
N GLN A 9 12.16 -29.33 -2.72
CA GLN A 9 10.78 -28.96 -3.10
C GLN A 9 10.20 -29.68 -4.34
N GLY A 10 10.94 -30.61 -4.95
CA GLY A 10 10.36 -31.63 -5.84
C GLY A 10 10.04 -31.21 -7.29
N CYS A 11 10.40 -30.02 -7.75
CA CYS A 11 10.17 -29.63 -9.14
C CYS A 11 11.25 -30.22 -10.07
N GLN A 12 10.93 -31.33 -10.75
CA GLN A 12 11.89 -32.09 -11.58
C GLN A 12 12.50 -31.27 -12.72
N GLU A 13 11.73 -30.36 -13.32
CA GLU A 13 12.21 -29.43 -14.34
C GLU A 13 13.28 -28.47 -13.80
N LEU A 14 13.14 -28.04 -12.55
CA LEU A 14 14.09 -27.14 -11.89
C LEU A 14 15.41 -27.84 -11.57
N LYS A 15 15.35 -29.10 -11.15
CA LYS A 15 16.56 -29.94 -10.97
C LYS A 15 17.35 -30.04 -12.26
N ASN A 16 16.66 -30.33 -13.36
CA ASN A 16 17.28 -30.44 -14.67
C ASN A 16 17.88 -29.11 -15.16
N LEU A 17 17.22 -27.97 -14.90
CA LEU A 17 17.75 -26.64 -15.24
C LEU A 17 19.02 -26.29 -14.44
N ILE A 18 19.03 -26.56 -13.12
CA ILE A 18 20.18 -26.30 -12.25
C ILE A 18 21.35 -27.23 -12.61
N GLU A 19 21.10 -28.51 -12.87
CA GLU A 19 22.13 -29.47 -13.29
C GLU A 19 22.73 -29.10 -14.65
N ASN A 20 21.90 -28.73 -15.63
CA ASN A 20 22.37 -28.25 -16.93
C ASN A 20 23.17 -26.94 -16.82
N ALA A 21 22.77 -26.02 -15.93
CA ALA A 21 23.52 -24.80 -15.67
C ALA A 21 24.90 -25.08 -15.06
N ARG A 22 24.99 -26.04 -14.13
CA ARG A 22 26.25 -26.48 -13.50
C ARG A 22 27.20 -27.14 -14.51
N GLN A 23 26.67 -27.95 -15.43
CA GLN A 23 27.46 -28.59 -16.48
C GLN A 23 28.07 -27.59 -17.48
N ASN A 24 27.40 -26.46 -17.72
CA ASN A 24 27.85 -25.46 -18.68
C ASN A 24 28.92 -24.48 -18.15
N GLN A 25 29.32 -24.57 -16.87
CA GLN A 25 30.38 -23.76 -16.21
C GLN A 25 30.32 -22.22 -16.40
N ARG A 26 29.21 -21.68 -16.92
CA ARG A 26 29.01 -20.23 -17.05
C ARG A 26 28.31 -19.72 -15.81
N GLU A 27 28.90 -18.73 -15.15
CA GLU A 27 28.29 -18.02 -14.01
C GLU A 27 26.89 -17.50 -14.35
N ASP A 28 26.68 -17.08 -15.60
CA ASP A 28 25.39 -16.62 -16.12
C ASP A 28 24.36 -17.74 -16.26
N GLY A 29 24.78 -19.00 -16.46
CA GLY A 29 23.87 -20.14 -16.58
C GLY A 29 23.12 -20.41 -15.28
N LEU A 30 23.82 -20.30 -14.15
CA LEU A 30 23.23 -20.50 -12.82
C LEU A 30 22.37 -19.30 -12.41
N LYS A 31 22.80 -18.08 -12.72
CA LYS A 31 22.00 -16.85 -12.55
C LYS A 31 20.71 -16.88 -13.38
N ASN A 32 20.78 -17.34 -14.64
CA ASN A 32 19.62 -17.47 -15.52
C ASN A 32 18.67 -18.58 -15.06
N ALA A 33 19.19 -19.70 -14.55
CA ALA A 33 18.38 -20.78 -13.98
C ALA A 33 17.67 -20.32 -12.68
N LEU A 34 18.34 -19.55 -11.83
CA LEU A 34 17.73 -18.93 -10.66
C LEU A 34 16.71 -17.86 -11.05
N ALA A 35 16.98 -17.04 -12.07
CA ALA A 35 16.01 -16.08 -12.59
C ALA A 35 14.75 -16.78 -13.12
N ALA A 36 14.91 -17.92 -13.81
CA ALA A 36 13.80 -18.77 -14.26
C ALA A 36 13.03 -19.45 -13.11
N PHE A 37 13.52 -19.45 -11.87
CA PHE A 37 12.74 -19.86 -10.70
C PHE A 37 11.83 -18.75 -10.20
N TYR A 38 12.22 -17.49 -10.38
CA TYR A 38 11.44 -16.34 -9.93
C TYR A 38 10.53 -15.80 -11.02
N LEU A 39 10.85 -16.02 -12.29
CA LEU A 39 10.21 -15.38 -13.43
C LEU A 39 9.73 -16.42 -14.46
N LYS A 40 8.43 -16.41 -14.77
CA LYS A 40 7.82 -17.16 -15.89
C LYS A 40 7.36 -16.21 -16.97
N LYS A 41 7.21 -16.70 -18.20
CA LYS A 41 6.51 -15.95 -19.25
C LYS A 41 5.04 -15.83 -18.86
N SER A 42 4.46 -14.63 -18.96
CA SER A 42 3.03 -14.45 -18.75
C SER A 42 2.25 -15.26 -19.80
N GLU A 43 1.25 -16.01 -19.35
CA GLU A 43 0.37 -16.78 -20.25
C GLU A 43 -0.70 -15.89 -20.92
N THR A 44 -0.92 -14.68 -20.38
CA THR A 44 -2.07 -13.83 -20.72
C THR A 44 -1.69 -12.50 -21.38
N ALA A 45 -0.43 -12.09 -21.36
CA ALA A 45 0.01 -10.81 -21.94
C ALA A 45 0.82 -10.97 -23.25
N THR A 46 0.64 -10.01 -24.17
CA THR A 46 1.35 -9.93 -25.46
C THR A 46 2.87 -9.73 -25.26
N ASN A 47 3.65 -10.21 -26.23
CA ASN A 47 5.12 -10.41 -26.24
C ASN A 47 5.97 -9.60 -25.23
N ASN A 48 6.81 -10.34 -24.48
CA ASN A 48 7.83 -9.90 -23.50
C ASN A 48 7.36 -9.57 -22.07
N SER A 49 6.14 -9.95 -21.68
CA SER A 49 5.69 -9.90 -20.28
C SER A 49 6.25 -11.07 -19.45
N VAL A 50 6.71 -10.74 -18.25
CA VAL A 50 7.29 -11.68 -17.29
C VAL A 50 6.50 -11.61 -15.99
N GLU A 51 6.11 -12.75 -15.45
CA GLU A 51 5.37 -12.89 -14.18
C GLU A 51 6.25 -13.54 -13.12
N PHE A 52 5.99 -13.25 -11.84
CA PHE A 52 6.66 -13.98 -10.77
C PHE A 52 6.10 -15.41 -10.61
N PHE A 53 6.97 -16.40 -10.45
CA PHE A 53 6.57 -17.78 -10.13
C PHE A 53 5.92 -17.89 -8.74
N HIS A 54 6.42 -17.10 -7.77
CA HIS A 54 5.90 -17.06 -6.41
C HIS A 54 5.20 -15.73 -6.13
N LYS A 55 3.88 -15.78 -5.95
CA LYS A 55 3.04 -14.63 -5.59
C LYS A 55 3.60 -13.85 -4.39
N SER A 56 3.99 -14.56 -3.33
CA SER A 56 4.55 -13.98 -2.10
C SER A 56 5.86 -13.23 -2.32
N PHE A 57 6.68 -13.63 -3.30
CA PHE A 57 7.91 -12.93 -3.62
C PHE A 57 7.63 -11.61 -4.34
N GLY A 58 6.68 -11.61 -5.28
CA GLY A 58 6.21 -10.37 -5.93
C GLY A 58 5.62 -9.38 -4.92
N GLU A 59 4.80 -9.87 -3.97
CA GLU A 59 4.22 -9.07 -2.88
C GLU A 59 5.31 -8.47 -1.97
N PHE A 60 6.32 -9.25 -1.61
CA PHE A 60 7.47 -8.76 -0.84
C PHE A 60 8.26 -7.68 -1.59
N LEU A 61 8.54 -7.87 -2.88
CA LEU A 61 9.24 -6.88 -3.69
C LEU A 61 8.43 -5.59 -3.86
N CYS A 62 7.11 -5.71 -4.01
CA CYS A 62 6.19 -4.57 -4.00
C CYS A 62 6.32 -3.79 -2.70
N ALA A 63 6.18 -4.47 -1.55
CA ALA A 63 6.33 -3.86 -0.24
C ALA A 63 7.70 -3.18 -0.06
N LYS A 64 8.79 -3.85 -0.44
CA LYS A 64 10.14 -3.28 -0.38
C LYS A 64 10.25 -1.99 -1.20
N ARG A 65 9.73 -1.98 -2.42
CA ARG A 65 9.73 -0.79 -3.27
C ARG A 65 8.93 0.34 -2.64
N MET A 66 7.81 0.04 -1.98
CA MET A 66 7.02 1.05 -1.28
C MET A 66 7.80 1.68 -0.13
N VAL A 67 8.47 0.88 0.71
CA VAL A 67 9.27 1.37 1.84
C VAL A 67 10.33 2.38 1.39
N GLU A 68 11.07 2.08 0.31
CA GLU A 68 12.09 2.99 -0.24
C GLU A 68 11.51 4.37 -0.57
N ASN A 69 10.27 4.44 -1.08
CA ASN A 69 9.64 5.73 -1.38
C ASN A 69 9.07 6.40 -0.13
N LEU A 70 8.54 5.62 0.83
CA LEU A 70 8.00 6.16 2.08
C LEU A 70 9.10 6.68 3.01
N GLU A 71 10.33 6.15 2.91
CA GLU A 71 11.53 6.65 3.57
C GLU A 71 11.80 8.11 3.20
N ASP A 72 11.86 8.39 1.89
CA ASP A 72 12.07 9.74 1.34
C ASP A 72 11.02 10.75 1.85
N LEU A 73 9.78 10.31 2.11
CA LEU A 73 8.72 11.17 2.65
C LEU A 73 9.01 11.63 4.08
N THR A 74 9.88 10.96 4.83
CA THR A 74 10.17 11.31 6.22
C THR A 74 11.45 12.13 6.39
N GLU A 75 12.28 12.20 5.36
CA GLU A 75 13.54 12.93 5.40
C GLU A 75 13.31 14.44 5.53
N LYS A 76 14.12 15.06 6.39
CA LYS A 76 14.13 16.51 6.61
C LYS A 76 15.47 17.06 6.16
N THR A 77 15.43 18.20 5.49
CA THR A 77 16.63 18.97 5.16
C THR A 77 16.68 20.24 5.98
N GLU A 78 17.86 20.56 6.48
CA GLU A 78 18.14 21.85 7.11
C GLU A 78 18.84 22.76 6.11
N ARG A 79 18.18 23.87 5.77
CA ARG A 79 18.80 24.95 4.99
C ARG A 79 18.57 26.26 5.72
N ARG A 80 19.67 26.95 6.06
CA ARG A 80 19.65 28.29 6.69
C ARG A 80 18.82 28.35 8.00
N GLY A 81 18.89 27.30 8.82
CA GLY A 81 18.16 27.22 10.10
C GLY A 81 16.65 26.92 9.98
N GLN A 82 16.12 26.71 8.77
CA GLN A 82 14.78 26.19 8.55
C GLN A 82 14.84 24.69 8.26
N VAL A 83 14.08 23.92 9.03
CA VAL A 83 13.88 22.48 8.85
C VAL A 83 12.67 22.30 7.93
N ASN A 84 12.91 21.86 6.69
CA ASN A 84 11.84 21.55 5.73
C ASN A 84 11.88 20.06 5.38
N TYR A 85 10.75 19.48 5.00
CA TYR A 85 10.74 18.13 4.42
C TYR A 85 11.52 18.13 3.10
N PHE A 86 12.28 17.06 2.87
CA PHE A 86 12.97 16.85 1.59
C PHE A 86 11.96 16.79 0.43
N VAL A 87 10.86 16.07 0.66
CA VAL A 87 9.73 15.96 -0.25
C VAL A 87 8.66 17.00 0.11
N SER A 88 8.28 17.89 -0.81
CA SER A 88 7.20 18.86 -0.62
C SER A 88 5.82 18.18 -0.57
N ASP A 89 4.77 18.89 -0.15
CA ASP A 89 3.41 18.33 -0.10
C ASP A 89 2.89 17.92 -1.48
N LYS A 90 3.11 18.76 -2.51
CA LYS A 90 2.73 18.43 -3.89
C LYS A 90 3.48 17.20 -4.43
N GLU A 91 4.76 17.05 -4.07
CA GLU A 91 5.53 15.88 -4.48
C GLU A 91 5.11 14.63 -3.70
N LEU A 92 4.72 14.76 -2.43
CA LEU A 92 4.13 13.66 -1.67
C LEU A 92 2.83 13.17 -2.31
N GLU A 93 1.93 14.08 -2.68
CA GLU A 93 0.68 13.72 -3.37
C GLU A 93 0.98 12.91 -4.64
N ARG A 94 1.95 13.38 -5.43
CA ARG A 94 2.42 12.67 -6.63
C ARG A 94 2.92 11.26 -6.32
N GLN A 95 3.74 11.10 -5.29
CA GLN A 95 4.29 9.80 -4.90
C GLN A 95 3.21 8.88 -4.33
N VAL A 96 2.27 9.40 -3.55
CA VAL A 96 1.15 8.63 -2.99
C VAL A 96 0.27 8.08 -4.13
N TYR A 97 -0.10 8.89 -5.13
CA TYR A 97 -0.82 8.37 -6.30
C TYR A 97 0.00 7.36 -7.12
N ASP A 98 1.32 7.55 -7.23
CA ASP A 98 2.18 6.60 -7.94
C ASP A 98 2.23 5.24 -7.24
N LEU A 99 2.35 5.23 -5.91
CA LEU A 99 2.44 4.02 -5.10
C LEU A 99 1.08 3.31 -4.95
N PHE A 100 0.03 4.07 -4.66
CA PHE A 100 -1.25 3.52 -4.19
C PHE A 100 -2.38 3.59 -5.21
N GLY A 101 -2.18 4.28 -6.34
CA GLY A 101 -3.21 4.47 -7.35
C GLY A 101 -3.41 3.32 -8.32
N TYR A 102 -2.83 2.15 -8.08
CA TYR A 102 -3.08 0.95 -8.88
C TYR A 102 -3.10 -0.31 -8.03
N GLY A 103 -4.22 -1.04 -8.14
CA GLY A 103 -4.42 -2.27 -7.40
C GLY A 103 -4.72 -2.03 -5.92
N LEU A 104 -5.07 -3.13 -5.24
CA LEU A 104 -5.36 -3.13 -3.81
C LEU A 104 -4.09 -3.44 -3.03
N LEU A 105 -3.91 -2.77 -1.89
CA LEU A 105 -2.94 -3.18 -0.91
C LEU A 105 -3.47 -4.44 -0.22
N THR A 106 -2.98 -5.61 -0.65
CA THR A 106 -3.40 -6.89 -0.07
C THR A 106 -2.88 -7.03 1.36
N VAL A 107 -3.48 -7.94 2.14
CA VAL A 107 -3.02 -8.25 3.51
C VAL A 107 -1.55 -8.64 3.53
N GLU A 108 -1.11 -9.42 2.53
CA GLU A 108 0.27 -9.87 2.43
C GLU A 108 1.21 -8.69 2.17
N VAL A 109 0.88 -7.80 1.23
CA VAL A 109 1.71 -6.62 0.94
C VAL A 109 1.72 -5.66 2.12
N ALA A 110 0.57 -5.39 2.75
CA ALA A 110 0.46 -4.55 3.94
C ALA A 110 1.31 -5.10 5.10
N GLY A 111 1.23 -6.41 5.36
CA GLY A 111 2.02 -7.08 6.39
C GLY A 111 3.53 -7.00 6.13
N TYR A 112 3.98 -7.24 4.89
CA TYR A 112 5.38 -7.08 4.53
C TYR A 112 5.83 -5.61 4.63
N LEU A 113 5.00 -4.68 4.17
CA LEU A 113 5.26 -3.25 4.20
C LEU A 113 5.49 -2.79 5.64
N MET A 114 4.59 -3.13 6.55
CA MET A 114 4.74 -2.81 7.98
C MET A 114 5.98 -3.45 8.59
N ALA A 115 6.22 -4.74 8.33
CA ALA A 115 7.40 -5.43 8.86
C ALA A 115 8.72 -4.81 8.38
N LEU A 116 8.73 -4.24 7.17
CA LEU A 116 9.90 -3.54 6.62
C LEU A 116 10.03 -2.11 7.15
N LEU A 117 8.92 -1.36 7.26
CA LEU A 117 8.90 -0.02 7.86
C LEU A 117 9.39 -0.02 9.32
N VAL A 118 9.02 -1.05 10.10
CA VAL A 118 9.47 -1.21 11.50
C VAL A 118 10.96 -1.54 11.58
N LYS A 119 11.52 -2.18 10.55
CA LYS A 119 12.95 -2.54 10.50
C LYS A 119 13.83 -1.45 9.89
N SER A 120 13.24 -0.46 9.24
CA SER A 120 13.98 0.64 8.66
C SER A 120 14.14 1.81 9.62
N GLU A 121 14.91 2.82 9.22
CA GLU A 121 15.14 4.04 10.01
C GLU A 121 14.03 5.09 9.82
N VAL A 122 12.87 4.67 9.29
CA VAL A 122 11.74 5.56 9.02
C VAL A 122 11.18 6.13 10.32
N LYS A 123 10.97 7.45 10.32
CA LYS A 123 10.25 8.12 11.40
C LYS A 123 8.75 7.89 11.22
N LEU A 124 8.22 6.82 11.80
CA LEU A 124 6.81 6.41 11.66
C LEU A 124 5.82 7.53 12.02
N GLU A 125 6.10 8.31 13.07
CA GLU A 125 5.28 9.47 13.45
C GLU A 125 5.18 10.51 12.32
N VAL A 126 6.31 10.79 11.66
CA VAL A 126 6.35 11.75 10.54
C VAL A 126 5.58 11.19 9.35
N LEU A 127 5.82 9.93 9.00
CA LEU A 127 5.12 9.25 7.91
C LEU A 127 3.60 9.29 8.14
N PHE A 128 3.17 8.89 9.34
CA PHE A 128 1.77 8.89 9.75
C PHE A 128 1.14 10.27 9.61
N LYS A 129 1.77 11.32 10.15
CA LYS A 129 1.27 12.70 10.05
C LYS A 129 1.09 13.15 8.61
N ARG A 130 2.05 12.83 7.74
CA ARG A 130 2.00 13.23 6.33
C ARG A 130 0.93 12.47 5.54
N LEU A 131 0.81 11.15 5.76
CA LEU A 131 -0.26 10.34 5.17
C LEU A 131 -1.64 10.72 5.70
N HIS A 132 -1.75 11.05 6.98
CA HIS A 132 -3.00 11.51 7.59
C HIS A 132 -3.46 12.84 6.98
N LYS A 133 -2.54 13.78 6.73
CA LYS A 133 -2.86 15.00 6.00
C LYS A 133 -3.39 14.69 4.60
N PHE A 134 -2.73 13.81 3.85
CA PHE A 134 -3.22 13.37 2.53
C PHE A 134 -4.61 12.74 2.61
N TYR A 135 -4.85 11.91 3.63
CA TYR A 135 -6.15 11.27 3.87
C TYR A 135 -7.27 12.29 4.08
N LEU A 136 -7.03 13.34 4.86
CA LEU A 136 -8.00 14.42 5.07
C LEU A 136 -8.27 15.19 3.76
N ASP A 137 -7.21 15.60 3.06
CA ASP A 137 -7.31 16.26 1.75
C ASP A 137 -8.11 15.40 0.75
N TRP A 138 -7.91 14.07 0.76
CA TRP A 138 -8.67 13.12 -0.06
C TRP A 138 -10.15 13.04 0.37
N CYS A 139 -10.42 12.95 1.67
CA CYS A 139 -11.79 12.90 2.21
C CYS A 139 -12.61 14.16 1.90
N ASP A 140 -11.93 15.30 1.80
CA ASP A 140 -12.54 16.59 1.46
C ASP A 140 -12.70 16.78 -0.06
N GLY A 141 -12.29 15.81 -0.88
CA GLY A 141 -12.47 15.83 -2.33
C GLY A 141 -11.46 16.68 -3.10
N LYS A 142 -10.43 17.23 -2.43
CA LYS A 142 -9.42 18.15 -3.00
C LYS A 142 -8.91 17.71 -4.37
N PHE A 143 -8.50 16.44 -4.50
CA PHE A 143 -7.82 15.94 -5.69
C PHE A 143 -8.74 15.78 -6.91
N ILE A 144 -10.05 15.64 -6.68
CA ILE A 144 -11.06 15.60 -7.72
C ILE A 144 -11.45 17.03 -8.11
N ASP A 145 -11.71 17.88 -7.12
CA ASP A 145 -12.23 19.23 -7.33
C ASP A 145 -11.19 20.18 -7.94
N GLU A 146 -9.93 20.07 -7.52
CA GLU A 146 -8.84 20.94 -7.99
C GLU A 146 -8.19 20.43 -9.30
N MET A 147 -8.73 19.35 -9.89
CA MET A 147 -8.17 18.69 -11.09
C MET A 147 -6.68 18.35 -10.93
N GLU A 148 -6.32 17.74 -9.80
CA GLU A 148 -4.92 17.59 -9.40
C GLU A 148 -4.07 16.85 -10.43
N GLU A 149 -2.85 17.35 -10.64
CA GLU A 149 -1.95 16.85 -11.68
C GLU A 149 -1.46 15.43 -11.36
N ALA A 150 -1.24 15.14 -10.07
CA ALA A 150 -0.79 13.83 -9.57
C ALA A 150 -1.72 12.69 -10.01
N LEU A 151 -3.01 12.84 -9.74
CA LEU A 151 -4.05 11.87 -10.10
C LEU A 151 -4.12 11.69 -11.63
N SER A 152 -4.20 12.80 -12.37
CA SER A 152 -4.26 12.77 -13.83
C SER A 152 -3.02 12.12 -14.46
N LYS A 153 -1.84 12.33 -13.86
CA LYS A 153 -0.57 11.72 -14.32
C LYS A 153 -0.57 10.21 -14.10
N LYS A 154 -1.05 9.73 -12.95
CA LYS A 154 -1.17 8.30 -12.66
C LYS A 154 -2.09 7.60 -13.66
N VAL A 155 -3.26 8.18 -13.95
CA VAL A 155 -4.19 7.65 -14.96
C VAL A 155 -3.51 7.50 -16.33
N ARG A 156 -2.83 8.56 -16.80
CA ARG A 156 -2.09 8.52 -18.08
C ARG A 156 -0.99 7.47 -18.10
N GLN A 157 -0.34 7.21 -16.96
CA GLN A 157 0.69 6.17 -16.84
C GLN A 157 0.09 4.77 -16.94
N LEU A 158 -1.05 4.52 -16.31
CA LEU A 158 -1.76 3.24 -16.42
C LEU A 158 -2.21 2.95 -17.85
N TRP A 159 -2.74 3.95 -18.56
CA TRP A 159 -3.11 3.79 -19.97
C TRP A 159 -1.92 3.45 -20.87
N LYS A 160 -0.74 4.04 -20.60
CA LYS A 160 0.51 3.68 -21.33
C LYS A 160 0.92 2.22 -21.10
N TRP A 161 0.52 1.63 -19.98
CA TRP A 161 0.75 0.22 -19.66
C TRP A 161 -0.38 -0.70 -20.14
N GLY A 162 -1.37 -0.16 -20.88
CA GLY A 162 -2.52 -0.93 -21.35
C GLY A 162 -3.53 -1.28 -20.27
N ILE A 163 -3.47 -0.61 -19.12
CA ILE A 163 -4.40 -0.80 -18.01
C ILE A 163 -5.53 0.22 -18.17
N GLU A 164 -6.72 -0.26 -18.46
CA GLU A 164 -7.93 0.58 -18.47
C GLU A 164 -8.28 0.94 -17.02
N SER A 165 -8.13 2.22 -16.68
CA SER A 165 -8.50 2.75 -15.37
C SER A 165 -9.02 4.17 -15.49
N GLY A 166 -10.12 4.46 -14.81
CA GLY A 166 -10.70 5.80 -14.73
C GLY A 166 -10.09 6.63 -13.60
N GLN A 167 -10.24 7.95 -13.67
CA GLN A 167 -9.79 8.87 -12.63
C GLN A 167 -10.40 8.54 -11.26
N LEU A 168 -11.72 8.31 -11.23
CA LEU A 168 -12.45 7.88 -10.03
C LEU A 168 -11.89 6.60 -9.42
N GLN A 169 -11.52 5.63 -10.25
CA GLN A 169 -10.99 4.36 -9.77
C GLN A 169 -9.61 4.51 -9.14
N VAL A 170 -8.72 5.27 -9.80
CA VAL A 170 -7.38 5.56 -9.29
C VAL A 170 -7.47 6.32 -7.98
N ASP A 171 -8.39 7.28 -7.88
CA ASP A 171 -8.60 8.07 -6.67
C ASP A 171 -9.09 7.23 -5.49
N ILE A 172 -10.16 6.44 -5.69
CA ILE A 172 -10.70 5.56 -4.66
C ILE A 172 -9.63 4.56 -4.19
N TYR A 173 -8.88 3.92 -5.10
CA TYR A 173 -7.82 3.00 -4.69
C TYR A 173 -6.72 3.70 -3.90
N THR A 174 -6.32 4.90 -4.31
CA THR A 174 -5.29 5.67 -3.60
C THR A 174 -5.73 5.96 -2.17
N GLY A 175 -6.93 6.53 -1.99
CA GLY A 175 -7.44 6.89 -0.68
C GLY A 175 -7.67 5.69 0.25
N LEU A 176 -8.28 4.61 -0.27
CA LEU A 176 -8.50 3.40 0.52
C LEU A 176 -7.18 2.70 0.89
N ASN A 177 -6.21 2.64 0.00
CA ASN A 177 -4.91 2.05 0.31
C ASN A 177 -4.11 2.89 1.34
N VAL A 178 -4.20 4.23 1.27
CA VAL A 178 -3.63 5.10 2.31
C VAL A 178 -4.33 4.87 3.65
N MET A 179 -5.66 4.74 3.65
CA MET A 179 -6.43 4.41 4.86
C MET A 179 -6.00 3.08 5.47
N ILE A 180 -5.76 2.04 4.67
CA ILE A 180 -5.22 0.74 5.13
C ILE A 180 -3.88 0.94 5.84
N LEU A 181 -2.95 1.68 5.22
CA LEU A 181 -1.64 1.93 5.82
C LEU A 181 -1.75 2.72 7.14
N LEU A 182 -2.70 3.66 7.23
CA LEU A 182 -2.98 4.39 8.48
C LEU A 182 -3.54 3.46 9.57
N PHE A 183 -4.42 2.52 9.23
CA PHE A 183 -4.89 1.50 10.18
C PHE A 183 -3.77 0.56 10.63
N GLU A 184 -2.91 0.14 9.73
CA GLU A 184 -1.77 -0.71 10.05
C GLU A 184 -0.74 0.00 10.96
N LEU A 185 -0.43 1.28 10.66
CA LEU A 185 0.39 2.13 11.54
C LEU A 185 -0.27 2.31 12.91
N HIS A 186 -1.59 2.49 12.94
CA HIS A 186 -2.36 2.58 14.18
C HIS A 186 -2.27 1.31 15.02
N SER A 187 -2.56 0.16 14.41
CA SER A 187 -2.49 -1.15 15.04
C SER A 187 -1.09 -1.41 15.62
N TYR A 188 -0.04 -1.10 14.85
CA TYR A 188 1.33 -1.14 15.35
C TYR A 188 1.55 -0.20 16.53
N GLY A 189 1.11 1.06 16.43
CA GLY A 189 1.20 2.04 17.51
C GLY A 189 0.50 1.60 18.79
N GLN A 190 -0.67 0.98 18.71
CA GLN A 190 -1.38 0.46 19.89
C GLN A 190 -0.62 -0.70 20.57
N SER A 191 0.25 -1.40 19.85
CA SER A 191 1.13 -2.42 20.42
C SER A 191 2.40 -1.87 21.08
N GLN A 192 2.72 -0.58 20.87
CA GLN A 192 3.94 0.08 21.35
C GLN A 192 3.58 1.25 22.28
N GLU A 193 3.87 1.12 23.58
CA GLU A 193 3.50 2.13 24.59
C GLU A 193 3.99 3.55 24.23
N GLU A 194 5.18 3.67 23.66
CA GLU A 194 5.80 4.95 23.29
C GLU A 194 5.17 5.63 22.06
N LEU A 195 4.56 4.85 21.16
CA LEU A 195 4.00 5.35 19.88
C LEU A 195 2.47 5.42 19.88
N ARG A 196 1.82 4.94 20.95
CA ARG A 196 0.36 4.80 21.03
C ARG A 196 -0.39 6.07 20.69
N GLU A 197 0.00 7.20 21.27
CA GLU A 197 -0.62 8.50 21.03
C GLU A 197 -0.23 9.10 19.67
N GLN A 198 0.99 8.84 19.21
CA GLN A 198 1.54 9.44 17.99
C GLN A 198 0.96 8.83 16.71
N LEU A 199 0.62 7.54 16.76
CA LEU A 199 0.04 6.78 15.65
C LEU A 199 -1.46 6.52 15.87
N HIS A 200 -2.15 7.33 16.68
CA HIS A 200 -3.58 7.17 16.87
C HIS A 200 -4.35 7.65 15.63
N PHE A 201 -4.97 6.74 14.88
CA PHE A 201 -5.77 7.07 13.72
C PHE A 201 -7.25 7.13 14.07
N TYR A 202 -7.85 8.30 13.83
CA TYR A 202 -9.28 8.53 13.94
C TYR A 202 -9.81 8.82 12.52
N PRO A 203 -10.43 7.84 11.84
CA PRO A 203 -10.95 8.05 10.48
C PRO A 203 -11.92 9.23 10.40
N CYS A 204 -12.77 9.42 11.42
CA CYS A 204 -13.69 10.55 11.51
C CYS A 204 -13.11 11.78 12.23
N GLY A 205 -11.81 11.80 12.56
CA GLY A 205 -11.21 12.79 13.44
C GLY A 205 -11.46 12.48 14.92
N GLN A 206 -10.67 13.08 15.81
CA GLN A 206 -10.85 12.90 17.24
C GLN A 206 -12.15 13.60 17.69
N PRO A 207 -12.98 12.99 18.56
CA PRO A 207 -14.16 13.66 19.11
C PRO A 207 -13.80 15.03 19.69
N ASP A 208 -14.70 15.99 19.52
CA ASP A 208 -14.55 17.39 19.95
C ASP A 208 -13.38 18.17 19.30
N SER A 209 -12.70 17.61 18.30
CA SER A 209 -11.71 18.34 17.51
C SER A 209 -12.35 19.11 16.34
N GLU A 210 -11.72 20.19 15.88
CA GLU A 210 -12.20 20.95 14.71
C GLU A 210 -12.32 20.11 13.44
N ASN A 211 -11.52 19.04 13.33
CA ASN A 211 -11.51 18.13 12.20
C ASN A 211 -12.49 16.95 12.36
N PHE A 212 -13.30 16.92 13.41
CA PHE A 212 -14.27 15.86 13.63
C PHE A 212 -15.43 15.96 12.64
N ASP A 213 -15.70 14.86 11.95
CA ASP A 213 -16.85 14.69 11.07
C ASP A 213 -17.32 13.23 11.17
N ASN A 214 -18.39 13.03 11.94
CA ASN A 214 -18.98 11.71 12.17
C ASN A 214 -19.42 11.01 10.88
N THR A 215 -19.73 11.75 9.80
CA THR A 215 -20.16 11.18 8.52
C THR A 215 -19.00 10.87 7.57
N ARG A 216 -17.76 11.30 7.87
CA ARG A 216 -16.62 11.19 6.94
C ARG A 216 -16.43 9.76 6.45
N LEU A 217 -16.40 8.79 7.35
CA LEU A 217 -16.21 7.40 6.98
C LEU A 217 -17.36 6.88 6.12
N LEU A 218 -18.62 7.22 6.46
CA LEU A 218 -19.79 6.86 5.65
C LEU A 218 -19.73 7.46 4.24
N ARG A 219 -19.28 8.70 4.09
CA ARG A 219 -19.08 9.32 2.77
C ARG A 219 -18.02 8.56 1.97
N MET A 220 -16.91 8.16 2.59
CA MET A 220 -15.86 7.38 1.92
C MET A 220 -16.33 5.97 1.54
N MET A 221 -17.15 5.34 2.39
CA MET A 221 -17.82 4.08 2.06
C MET A 221 -18.73 4.25 0.84
N GLY A 222 -19.56 5.30 0.82
CA GLY A 222 -20.44 5.63 -0.31
C GLY A 222 -19.66 5.90 -1.59
N TYR A 223 -18.59 6.70 -1.51
CA TYR A 223 -17.72 7.02 -2.63
C TYR A 223 -17.08 5.76 -3.24
N SER A 224 -16.61 4.84 -2.39
CA SER A 224 -16.03 3.58 -2.85
C SER A 224 -16.99 2.69 -3.64
N GLN A 225 -18.31 2.81 -3.42
CA GLN A 225 -19.30 2.00 -4.13
C GLN A 225 -19.32 2.28 -5.64
N CYS A 226 -18.76 3.41 -6.08
CA CYS A 226 -18.56 3.69 -7.49
C CYS A 226 -17.61 2.71 -8.19
N LEU A 227 -16.81 1.93 -7.45
CA LEU A 227 -16.03 0.82 -8.02
C LEU A 227 -16.88 -0.41 -8.26
N VAL A 228 -17.48 -0.92 -7.18
CA VAL A 228 -18.31 -2.12 -7.12
C VAL A 228 -19.04 -2.12 -5.79
N GLY A 229 -20.22 -2.74 -5.72
CA GLY A 229 -20.95 -2.93 -4.47
C GLY A 229 -20.07 -3.59 -3.40
N GLY A 230 -20.00 -2.97 -2.21
CA GLY A 230 -19.19 -3.47 -1.09
C GLY A 230 -17.68 -3.26 -1.22
N ALA A 231 -17.20 -2.41 -2.14
CA ALA A 231 -15.77 -2.15 -2.35
C ALA A 231 -15.03 -1.81 -1.04
N PHE A 232 -15.58 -0.91 -0.22
CA PHE A 232 -14.97 -0.56 1.07
C PHE A 232 -14.69 -1.78 1.94
N VAL A 233 -15.70 -2.64 2.19
CA VAL A 233 -15.53 -3.82 3.05
C VAL A 233 -14.53 -4.81 2.43
N LYS A 234 -14.59 -5.01 1.12
CA LYS A 234 -13.67 -5.90 0.41
C LYS A 234 -12.20 -5.44 0.52
N ILE A 235 -11.97 -4.14 0.59
CA ILE A 235 -10.64 -3.54 0.52
C ILE A 235 -10.09 -3.24 1.91
N VAL A 236 -10.89 -2.56 2.74
CA VAL A 236 -10.50 -2.04 4.06
C VAL A 236 -11.03 -2.91 5.19
N GLY A 237 -12.10 -3.68 4.98
CA GLY A 237 -12.84 -4.34 6.06
C GLY A 237 -11.99 -5.24 6.96
N ILE A 238 -11.01 -5.95 6.41
CA ILE A 238 -10.08 -6.82 7.16
C ILE A 238 -9.06 -6.04 8.01
N PHE A 239 -8.85 -4.76 7.70
CA PHE A 239 -7.92 -3.86 8.39
C PHE A 239 -8.61 -3.01 9.46
N LEU A 240 -9.92 -3.20 9.68
CA LEU A 240 -10.67 -2.48 10.73
C LEU A 240 -10.49 -3.09 12.12
N ASN A 241 -9.69 -4.16 12.26
CA ASN A 241 -9.37 -4.74 13.56
C ASN A 241 -8.62 -3.70 14.40
N CYS A 242 -9.12 -3.43 15.62
CA CYS A 242 -8.64 -2.36 16.51
C CYS A 242 -8.82 -0.93 15.97
N ALA A 243 -9.60 -0.71 14.91
CA ALA A 243 -9.90 0.64 14.44
C ALA A 243 -10.68 1.43 15.50
N ASN A 244 -10.28 2.69 15.71
CA ASN A 244 -11.08 3.63 16.47
C ASN A 244 -12.20 4.19 15.58
N LEU A 245 -13.42 3.70 15.76
CA LEU A 245 -14.60 4.16 15.04
C LEU A 245 -15.58 4.91 15.97
N SER A 246 -15.07 5.39 17.12
CA SER A 246 -15.86 6.17 18.08
C SER A 246 -16.54 7.36 17.42
N ASP A 247 -17.82 7.52 17.76
CA ASP A 247 -18.71 8.57 17.25
C ASP A 247 -18.90 8.61 15.72
N ALA A 248 -18.44 7.60 14.96
CA ALA A 248 -18.69 7.50 13.53
C ALA A 248 -20.16 7.14 13.25
N ASP A 249 -20.83 7.94 12.42
CA ASP A 249 -22.13 7.57 11.87
C ASP A 249 -21.94 6.54 10.76
N LEU A 250 -22.34 5.29 11.04
CA LEU A 250 -22.33 4.18 10.09
C LEU A 250 -23.74 3.69 9.78
N SER A 251 -24.75 4.55 9.97
CA SER A 251 -26.15 4.22 9.73
C SER A 251 -26.37 3.81 8.27
N GLY A 252 -26.90 2.59 8.07
CA GLY A 252 -27.14 2.04 6.74
C GLY A 252 -25.90 1.50 6.03
N ALA A 253 -24.72 1.54 6.66
CA ALA A 253 -23.52 0.92 6.12
C ALA A 253 -23.62 -0.60 6.21
N ASN A 254 -23.32 -1.30 5.11
CA ASN A 254 -23.15 -2.76 5.16
C ASN A 254 -21.69 -3.09 5.51
N LEU A 255 -21.47 -3.65 6.70
CA LEU A 255 -20.17 -4.09 7.22
C LEU A 255 -20.15 -5.59 7.57
N SER A 256 -21.05 -6.40 7.01
CA SER A 256 -21.22 -7.82 7.38
C SER A 256 -19.96 -8.68 7.28
N ASP A 257 -19.07 -8.34 6.35
CA ASP A 257 -17.83 -9.09 6.07
C ASP A 257 -16.56 -8.39 6.60
N ALA A 258 -16.72 -7.31 7.38
CA ALA A 258 -15.58 -6.59 7.96
C ALA A 258 -15.06 -7.28 9.23
N ASP A 259 -13.74 -7.26 9.43
CA ASP A 259 -13.12 -7.69 10.68
C ASP A 259 -13.19 -6.56 11.71
N LEU A 260 -14.29 -6.52 12.44
CA LEU A 260 -14.53 -5.58 13.54
C LEU A 260 -14.17 -6.24 14.88
N ARG A 261 -13.11 -7.03 14.97
CA ARG A 261 -12.61 -7.45 16.28
C ARG A 261 -11.83 -6.28 16.89
N GLY A 262 -11.89 -6.11 18.20
CA GLY A 262 -11.12 -5.07 18.90
C GLY A 262 -11.49 -3.61 18.58
N TRP A 263 -12.43 -3.34 17.67
CA TRP A 263 -12.98 -2.01 17.48
C TRP A 263 -13.69 -1.53 18.75
N TYR A 264 -13.72 -0.21 18.95
CA TYR A 264 -14.47 0.42 20.02
C TYR A 264 -15.26 1.62 19.48
N LEU A 265 -16.42 1.82 20.11
CA LEU A 265 -17.33 2.97 19.96
C LEU A 265 -17.12 3.91 21.13
#